data_AF-A0A7C2KR33-F1
#
_entry.id   AF-A0A7C2KR33-F1
#
_cell.length_a   1.000
_cell.length_b   1.000
_cell.length_c   1.000
_cell.angle_alpha   90.00
_cell.angle_beta   90.00
_cell.angle_gamma   90.00
#
_symmetry.space_group_name_H-M   'P 1'
#
loop_
_entity.id
_entity.type
_entity.pdbx_description
1 polymer ?
#
loop_
_entity_poly.entity_id
_entity_poly.type
_entity_poly.pdbx_seq_one_letter_code
_entity_poly.pdbx_strand_id
1 'polypeptide(L)'
;MKVIVTLLLTLFIAGCSTSQPQKVTPKVIETEKPQTQSAQKYTPPAPPKKSFKPKEVKTDNYTSEYMYPSNKVQPNPVKKEEKTEQNTAGDTMTKEECIAMVGEEKFEKYTEMFSGEAAAIKRCTLIKAMQNH
;
A
#
# COMPACT_ATOMS: atom_id res chain seq x y z
N MET A 1 3.86 13.67 -43.90
CA MET A 1 3.86 13.45 -42.43
C MET A 1 4.75 14.39 -41.62
N LYS A 2 5.64 15.21 -42.22
CA LYS A 2 6.49 16.16 -41.46
C LYS A 2 5.78 17.45 -41.03
N VAL A 3 4.67 17.81 -41.67
CA VAL A 3 3.93 19.06 -41.40
C VAL A 3 2.87 18.93 -40.30
N ILE A 4 2.41 17.70 -40.02
CA ILE A 4 1.39 17.44 -38.98
C ILE A 4 2.02 17.42 -37.59
N VAL A 5 3.28 16.98 -37.48
CA VAL A 5 4.01 16.90 -36.21
C VAL A 5 4.35 18.29 -35.65
N THR A 6 4.58 19.29 -36.52
CA THR A 6 4.88 20.66 -36.08
C THR A 6 3.66 21.44 -35.60
N LEU A 7 2.43 21.04 -35.97
CA LEU A 7 1.21 21.75 -35.55
C LEU A 7 0.73 21.38 -34.14
N LEU A 8 1.08 20.17 -33.65
CA LEU A 8 0.66 19.71 -32.31
C LEU A 8 1.54 20.24 -31.17
N LEU A 9 2.75 20.72 -31.45
CA LEU A 9 3.71 21.15 -30.43
C LEU A 9 3.47 22.59 -29.92
N THR A 10 2.73 23.42 -30.65
CA THR A 10 2.52 24.84 -30.29
C THR A 10 1.28 25.12 -29.45
N LEU A 11 0.40 24.13 -29.24
CA LEU A 11 -0.85 24.28 -28.49
C LEU A 11 -0.72 24.13 -26.95
N PHE A 12 0.47 23.81 -26.43
CA PHE A 12 0.66 23.51 -25.00
C PHE A 12 1.14 24.68 -24.12
N ILE A 13 1.39 25.88 -24.65
CA ILE A 13 2.07 26.97 -23.90
C ILE A 13 1.10 28.09 -23.43
N ALA A 14 -0.19 28.05 -23.78
CA ALA A 14 -1.15 29.13 -23.48
C ALA A 14 -2.03 28.92 -22.22
N GLY A 15 -1.65 28.03 -21.29
CA GLY A 15 -2.56 27.51 -20.26
C GLY A 15 -2.16 27.67 -18.79
N CYS A 16 -1.18 28.50 -18.43
CA CYS A 16 -0.81 28.68 -17.01
C CYS A 16 -0.78 30.17 -16.61
N SER A 17 -1.96 30.80 -16.54
CA SER A 17 -2.15 32.06 -15.83
C SER A 17 -3.00 31.78 -14.60
N THR A 18 -2.36 31.28 -13.54
CA THR A 18 -3.00 31.23 -12.22
C THR A 18 -2.76 32.58 -11.55
N SER A 19 -3.83 33.38 -11.54
CA SER A 19 -3.96 34.63 -10.83
C SER A 19 -3.64 34.46 -9.35
N GLN A 20 -2.55 35.09 -8.89
CA GLN A 20 -2.29 35.29 -7.46
C GLN A 20 -3.31 36.31 -6.90
N PRO A 21 -4.08 35.98 -5.85
CA PRO A 21 -4.73 37.03 -5.07
C PRO A 21 -3.68 37.74 -4.21
N GLN A 22 -3.50 39.03 -4.50
CA GLN A 22 -2.78 39.97 -3.65
C GLN A 22 -3.39 39.95 -2.25
N LYS A 23 -2.61 39.49 -1.27
CA LYS A 23 -2.97 39.57 0.14
C LYS A 23 -2.72 41.02 0.59
N VAL A 24 -3.78 41.82 0.55
CA VAL A 24 -3.83 43.19 1.05
C VAL A 24 -3.39 43.18 2.52
N THR A 25 -2.33 43.91 2.84
CA THR A 25 -1.88 44.16 4.20
C THR A 25 -2.84 45.11 4.89
N PRO A 26 -3.51 44.72 5.99
CA PRO A 26 -4.20 45.69 6.82
C PRO A 26 -3.16 46.54 7.58
N LYS A 27 -3.22 47.83 7.26
CA LYS A 27 -2.73 49.01 7.98
C LYS A 27 -2.51 48.76 9.49
N VAL A 28 -1.29 49.07 9.94
CA VAL A 28 -0.89 49.19 11.34
C VAL A 28 -1.81 50.18 12.04
N ILE A 29 -2.60 49.70 12.98
CA ILE A 29 -3.22 50.53 14.01
C ILE A 29 -2.28 50.45 15.21
N GLU A 30 -1.48 51.49 15.40
CA GLU A 30 -0.82 51.77 16.67
C GLU A 30 -1.94 51.99 17.70
N THR A 31 -2.24 50.95 18.46
CA THR A 31 -3.06 51.06 19.67
C THR A 31 -2.11 51.02 20.84
N GLU A 32 -2.17 52.06 21.66
CA GLU A 32 -1.40 52.19 22.89
C GLU A 32 -1.38 50.90 23.70
N LYS A 33 -0.18 50.58 24.15
CA LYS A 33 0.20 49.45 25.00
C LYS A 33 -0.74 49.37 26.22
N PRO A 34 -1.59 48.33 26.35
CA PRO A 34 -2.19 48.03 27.63
C PRO A 34 -1.06 47.60 28.56
N GLN A 35 -0.92 48.27 29.70
CA GLN A 35 0.00 47.84 30.75
C GLN A 35 -0.34 46.40 31.13
N THR A 36 0.55 45.47 30.75
CA THR A 36 0.44 44.06 31.09
C THR A 36 0.53 43.92 32.60
N GLN A 37 -0.63 43.85 33.26
CA GLN A 37 -0.69 43.30 34.60
C GLN A 37 -0.20 41.85 34.49
N SER A 38 0.89 41.56 35.20
CA SER A 38 1.46 40.23 35.32
C SER A 38 0.39 39.28 35.85
N ALA A 39 -0.27 38.56 34.94
CA ALA A 39 -1.13 37.46 35.29
C ALA A 39 -0.23 36.39 35.91
N GLN A 40 -0.27 36.26 37.23
CA GLN A 40 0.38 35.14 37.90
C GLN A 40 -0.20 33.86 37.30
N LYS A 41 0.65 33.15 36.57
CA LYS A 41 0.33 31.88 35.92
C LYS A 41 0.13 30.85 37.04
N TYR A 42 -1.11 30.68 37.50
CA TYR A 42 -1.42 29.57 38.39
C TYR A 42 -1.33 28.28 37.58
N THR A 43 -0.22 27.57 37.71
CA THR A 43 -0.11 26.20 37.23
C THR A 43 -0.89 25.31 38.21
N PRO A 44 -1.92 24.58 37.76
CA PRO A 44 -2.60 23.63 38.62
C PRO A 44 -1.62 22.57 39.13
N PRO A 45 -1.83 22.02 40.34
CA PRO A 45 -0.96 21.00 40.89
C PRO A 45 -0.92 19.78 39.96
N ALA A 46 0.29 19.24 39.76
CA ALA A 46 0.50 18.09 38.90
C ALA A 46 -0.36 16.90 39.37
N PRO A 47 -1.03 16.17 38.45
CA PRO A 47 -1.88 15.05 38.83
C PRO A 47 -1.05 13.97 39.54
N PRO A 48 -1.64 13.28 40.54
CA PRO A 48 -0.93 12.27 41.29
C PRO A 48 -0.52 11.12 40.37
N LYS A 49 0.79 10.82 40.32
CA LYS A 49 1.35 9.70 39.57
C LYS A 49 0.90 8.40 40.23
N LYS A 50 -0.13 7.75 39.67
CA LYS A 50 -0.54 6.41 40.08
C LYS A 50 0.50 5.41 39.60
N SER A 51 1.12 4.66 40.52
CA SER A 51 1.97 3.52 40.18
C SER A 51 1.09 2.32 39.82
N PHE A 52 0.90 2.10 38.52
CA PHE A 52 0.25 0.89 38.04
C PHE A 52 1.26 -0.26 38.12
N LYS A 53 1.02 -1.22 39.02
CA LYS A 53 1.74 -2.50 38.98
C LYS A 53 1.09 -3.36 37.88
N PRO A 54 1.83 -3.76 36.84
CA PRO A 54 1.29 -4.68 35.84
C PRO A 54 0.82 -5.96 36.52
N LYS A 55 -0.39 -6.40 36.18
CA LYS A 55 -0.87 -7.73 36.59
C LYS A 55 -0.14 -8.76 35.75
N GLU A 56 0.37 -9.81 36.39
CA GLU A 56 0.95 -10.95 35.68
C GLU A 56 -0.13 -11.63 34.85
N VAL A 57 0.11 -11.74 33.54
CA VAL A 57 -0.76 -12.44 32.60
C VAL A 57 -0.24 -13.86 32.46
N LYS A 58 -1.10 -14.84 32.75
CA LYS A 58 -0.76 -16.26 32.64
C LYS A 58 -0.64 -16.64 31.15
N THR A 59 0.55 -17.06 30.73
CA THR A 59 0.86 -17.42 29.33
C THR A 59 0.72 -18.92 29.04
N ASP A 60 0.12 -19.69 29.94
CA ASP A 60 0.06 -21.15 29.83
C ASP A 60 -0.88 -21.68 28.73
N ASN A 61 -1.39 -20.81 27.86
CA ASN A 61 -2.20 -21.18 26.68
C ASN A 61 -1.36 -21.62 25.48
N TYR A 62 -0.02 -21.68 25.58
CA TYR A 62 0.84 -22.20 24.53
C TYR A 62 1.12 -23.68 24.75
N THR A 63 0.41 -24.56 24.04
CA THR A 63 0.80 -25.97 23.94
C THR A 63 1.86 -26.14 22.85
N SER A 64 2.89 -26.94 23.12
CA SER A 64 3.94 -27.26 22.13
C SER A 64 3.36 -27.95 20.90
N GLU A 65 2.27 -28.70 21.06
CA GLU A 65 1.52 -29.33 19.98
C GLU A 65 0.84 -28.30 19.06
N TYR A 66 0.42 -27.14 19.57
CA TYR A 66 -0.12 -26.05 18.75
C TYR A 66 0.99 -25.31 17.98
N MET A 67 2.18 -25.15 18.57
CA MET A 67 3.32 -24.52 17.87
C MET A 67 4.03 -25.45 16.89
N TYR A 68 4.08 -26.74 17.21
CA TYR A 68 4.75 -27.77 16.42
C TYR A 68 3.84 -28.99 16.31
N PRO A 69 2.76 -28.92 15.51
CA PRO A 69 1.95 -30.09 15.23
C PRO A 69 2.86 -31.17 14.65
N SER A 70 2.96 -32.29 15.36
CA SER A 70 3.80 -33.40 14.93
C SER A 70 3.15 -34.06 13.72
N ASN A 71 3.58 -33.64 12.52
CA ASN A 71 3.30 -34.35 11.28
C ASN A 71 4.05 -35.68 11.30
N LYS A 72 3.53 -36.67 12.03
CA LYS A 72 3.95 -38.07 11.87
C LYS A 72 3.40 -38.57 10.55
N VAL A 73 3.97 -38.07 9.45
CA VAL A 73 3.91 -38.72 8.16
C VAL A 73 4.66 -40.02 8.36
N GLN A 74 3.94 -41.14 8.39
CA GLN A 74 4.59 -42.45 8.27
C GLN A 74 5.49 -42.38 7.03
N PRO A 75 6.75 -42.84 7.08
CA PRO A 75 7.61 -42.85 5.90
C PRO A 75 7.03 -43.86 4.91
N ASN A 76 6.11 -43.42 4.06
CA ASN A 76 5.92 -44.04 2.77
C ASN A 76 7.28 -43.97 2.08
N PRO A 77 7.80 -45.08 1.52
CA PRO A 77 9.06 -45.06 0.82
C PRO A 77 8.94 -44.03 -0.30
N VAL A 78 9.70 -42.95 -0.17
CA VAL A 78 9.83 -41.89 -1.17
C VAL A 78 10.41 -42.55 -2.42
N LYS A 79 9.54 -42.92 -3.36
CA LYS A 79 9.92 -42.82 -4.77
C LYS A 79 10.33 -41.35 -4.95
N LYS A 80 11.57 -41.12 -5.38
CA LYS A 80 11.98 -39.84 -5.94
C LYS A 80 11.05 -39.55 -7.11
N GLU A 81 9.93 -38.92 -6.84
CA GLU A 81 9.23 -38.14 -7.82
C GLU A 81 10.05 -36.86 -7.92
N GLU A 82 10.95 -36.89 -8.90
CA GLU A 82 11.36 -35.73 -9.65
C GLU A 82 10.24 -34.68 -9.62
N LYS A 83 10.62 -33.45 -9.30
CA LYS A 83 9.77 -32.27 -9.38
C LYS A 83 9.38 -32.08 -10.85
N THR A 84 8.48 -32.92 -11.35
CA THR A 84 7.71 -32.60 -12.53
C THR A 84 6.93 -31.39 -12.11
N GLU A 85 7.30 -30.24 -12.68
CA GLU A 85 6.43 -29.09 -12.76
C GLU A 85 5.04 -29.63 -13.03
N GLN A 86 4.17 -29.53 -12.02
CA GLN A 86 2.77 -29.71 -12.22
C GLN A 86 2.34 -28.51 -13.07
N ASN A 87 2.56 -28.63 -14.38
CA ASN A 87 1.77 -28.00 -15.40
C ASN A 87 0.37 -28.57 -15.18
N THR A 88 -0.32 -28.02 -14.19
CA THR A 88 -1.78 -27.98 -14.21
C THR A 88 -2.14 -27.32 -15.52
N ALA A 89 -2.40 -28.15 -16.52
CA ALA A 89 -3.15 -27.84 -17.71
C ALA A 89 -4.57 -27.49 -17.25
N GLY A 90 -4.70 -26.32 -16.62
CA GLY A 90 -5.93 -25.74 -16.15
C GLY A 90 -5.97 -24.35 -16.73
N ASP A 91 -6.79 -24.17 -17.76
CA ASP A 91 -7.12 -22.91 -18.43
C ASP A 91 -5.89 -21.99 -18.59
N THR A 92 -5.00 -22.34 -19.51
CA THR A 92 -3.82 -21.51 -19.83
C THR A 92 -4.30 -20.22 -20.48
N MET A 93 -4.64 -19.25 -19.62
CA MET A 93 -4.91 -17.88 -20.01
C MET A 93 -3.70 -17.34 -20.78
N THR A 94 -3.98 -16.74 -21.93
CA THR A 94 -2.90 -16.14 -22.72
C THR A 94 -2.51 -14.77 -22.14
N LYS A 95 -1.33 -14.29 -22.53
CA LYS A 95 -0.85 -12.96 -22.12
C LYS A 95 -1.84 -11.87 -22.54
N GLU A 96 -2.40 -11.98 -23.73
CA GLU A 96 -3.35 -11.03 -24.30
C GLU A 96 -4.66 -11.01 -23.49
N GLU A 97 -5.16 -12.16 -23.05
CA GLU A 97 -6.35 -12.24 -22.20
C GLU A 97 -6.11 -11.64 -20.82
N CYS A 98 -4.95 -11.89 -20.23
CA CYS A 98 -4.54 -11.29 -18.96
C CYS A 98 -4.44 -9.76 -19.08
N ILE A 99 -3.81 -9.25 -20.15
CA ILE A 99 -3.72 -7.81 -20.45
C ILE A 99 -5.12 -7.22 -20.72
N ALA A 100 -6.01 -7.92 -21.41
CA ALA A 100 -7.37 -7.43 -21.66
C ALA A 100 -8.17 -7.27 -20.36
N MET A 101 -7.91 -8.10 -19.34
CA MET A 101 -8.61 -8.03 -18.05
C MET A 101 -8.07 -6.95 -17.11
N VAL A 102 -6.74 -6.83 -16.97
CA VAL A 102 -6.12 -5.91 -15.99
C VAL A 102 -5.43 -4.70 -16.61
N GLY A 103 -5.17 -4.71 -17.91
CA GLY A 103 -4.43 -3.69 -18.64
C GLY A 103 -2.93 -3.95 -18.71
N GLU A 104 -2.26 -3.37 -19.70
CA GLU A 104 -0.81 -3.52 -19.94
C GLU A 104 0.01 -3.06 -18.74
N GLU A 105 -0.28 -1.87 -18.18
CA GLU A 105 0.46 -1.33 -17.03
C GLU A 105 0.39 -2.24 -15.78
N LYS A 106 -0.76 -2.88 -15.55
CA LYS A 106 -0.93 -3.80 -14.42
C LYS A 106 -0.22 -5.13 -14.68
N PHE A 107 -0.25 -5.61 -15.92
CA PHE A 107 0.47 -6.80 -16.32
C PHE A 107 1.99 -6.64 -16.15
N GLU A 108 2.54 -5.51 -16.58
CA GLU A 108 3.96 -5.18 -16.39
C GLU A 108 4.32 -5.11 -14.92
N LYS A 109 3.48 -4.44 -14.11
CA LYS A 109 3.68 -4.38 -12.66
C LYS A 109 3.67 -5.77 -12.01
N TYR A 110 2.78 -6.67 -12.43
CA TYR A 110 2.77 -8.04 -11.95
C TYR A 110 3.99 -8.84 -12.42
N THR A 111 4.47 -8.59 -13.64
CA THR A 111 5.68 -9.22 -14.16
C THR A 111 6.91 -8.79 -13.35
N GLU A 112 7.02 -7.50 -12.98
CA GLU A 112 8.06 -6.98 -12.11
C GLU A 112 7.98 -7.56 -10.70
N MET A 113 6.80 -7.55 -10.08
CA MET A 113 6.60 -8.01 -8.69
C MET A 113 6.74 -9.52 -8.52
N PHE A 114 6.44 -10.31 -9.55
CA PHE A 114 6.45 -11.77 -9.48
C PHE A 114 7.53 -12.42 -10.35
N SER A 115 8.51 -11.62 -10.80
CA SER A 115 9.70 -12.08 -11.52
C SER A 115 9.40 -12.91 -12.77
N GLY A 116 8.43 -12.47 -13.57
CA GLY A 116 8.19 -13.04 -14.90
C GLY A 116 6.73 -13.11 -15.33
N GLU A 117 6.55 -13.21 -16.65
CA GLU A 117 5.24 -13.22 -17.32
C GLU A 117 4.38 -14.41 -16.87
N ALA A 118 4.98 -15.59 -16.69
CA ALA A 118 4.28 -16.79 -16.24
C ALA A 118 3.63 -16.61 -14.84
N ALA A 119 4.24 -15.82 -13.97
CA ALA A 119 3.69 -15.55 -12.64
C ALA A 119 2.61 -14.47 -12.68
N ALA A 120 2.73 -13.48 -13.57
CA ALA A 120 1.69 -12.50 -13.84
C ALA A 120 0.42 -13.17 -14.40
N ILE A 121 0.56 -14.11 -15.34
CA ILE A 121 -0.55 -14.90 -15.88
C ILE A 121 -1.27 -15.68 -14.77
N LYS A 122 -0.53 -16.31 -13.84
CA LYS A 122 -1.13 -17.00 -12.67
C LYS A 122 -1.91 -16.07 -11.74
N ARG A 123 -1.54 -14.78 -11.67
CA ARG A 123 -2.33 -13.79 -10.92
C ARG A 123 -3.59 -13.39 -11.67
N CYS A 124 -3.52 -13.23 -12.99
CA CYS A 124 -4.70 -12.98 -13.81
C CYS A 124 -5.70 -14.14 -13.75
N THR A 125 -5.26 -15.40 -13.78
CA THR A 125 -6.16 -16.55 -13.65
C THR A 125 -6.85 -16.57 -12.30
N LEU A 126 -6.14 -16.23 -11.22
CA LEU A 126 -6.74 -16.07 -9.90
C LEU A 126 -7.78 -14.95 -9.86
N ILE A 127 -7.47 -13.79 -10.44
CA ILE A 127 -8.40 -12.65 -10.52
C ILE A 127 -9.66 -13.03 -11.32
N LYS A 128 -9.50 -13.72 -12.46
CA LYS A 128 -10.61 -14.24 -13.28
C LYS A 128 -11.49 -15.20 -12.47
N ALA A 129 -10.89 -16.10 -11.68
CA ALA A 129 -11.63 -17.02 -10.83
C ALA A 129 -12.42 -16.30 -9.73
N MET A 130 -11.94 -15.15 -9.23
CA MET A 130 -12.64 -14.35 -8.23
C MET A 130 -13.77 -13.47 -8.79
N GLN A 131 -13.70 -13.07 -10.07
CA GLN A 131 -14.71 -12.22 -10.70
C GLN A 131 -15.97 -12.98 -11.15
N ASN A 132 -15.87 -14.30 -11.33
CA ASN A 132 -16.98 -15.15 -11.76
C ASN A 132 -17.84 -15.68 -10.59
N HIS A 133 -17.72 -15.07 -9.40
CA HIS A 133 -18.38 -15.50 -8.17
C HIS A 133 -19.09 -14.34 -7.48
#